data_AF-A0A349ERS8-F1
#
_entry.id   AF-A0A349ERS8-F1
#
_cell.length_a   1.000
_cell.length_b   1.000
_cell.length_c   1.000
_cell.angle_alpha   90.00
_cell.angle_beta   90.00
_cell.angle_gamma   90.00
#
_symmetry.space_group_name_H-M   'P 1'
#
loop_
_entity.id
_entity.type
_entity.pdbx_description
1 polymer ?
#
loop_
_entity_poly.entity_id
_entity_poly.type
_entity_poly.pdbx_seq_one_letter_code
_entity_poly.pdbx_strand_id
1 'polypeptide(L)'
;MLVLFIAAAGCQGHRAGDGPLLSTAAERVRYQRQTEGTQAIPHLREAVVDASLSGKPAHVAIIVHPAYALFFPEDNAREYSGGRARLVRNQLRNEAKFLENNAGSDNAVMILVLPAGSITGQDAAAGYGAYLNRQINGAGRVFYVYSESTTNGALAQEDMLLLYQYLNSVRSEKVMIGGGFVGRCQESFFKQLATYVKPESIFIIPEISSISPADVSDSEARRIATLMDRHDFEPVRTFVRKKTDGSPNVLSFSRSDVPAESNPVLQ
;
A
#
# COMPACT_ATOMS: atom_id res chain seq x y z
N MET A 1 42.35 31.11 25.18
CA MET A 1 41.82 29.74 25.28
C MET A 1 40.45 29.84 25.93
N LEU A 2 39.39 29.87 25.13
CA LEU A 2 38.02 30.18 25.54
C LEU A 2 37.24 28.86 25.64
N VAL A 3 36.79 28.51 26.83
CA VAL A 3 36.01 27.28 27.10
C VAL A 3 34.54 27.62 26.93
N LEU A 4 33.89 26.99 25.95
CA LEU A 4 32.47 27.13 25.66
C LEU A 4 31.67 26.12 26.49
N PHE A 5 30.85 26.59 27.41
CA PHE A 5 29.87 25.77 28.13
C PHE A 5 28.59 25.63 27.29
N ILE A 6 28.24 24.41 26.91
CA ILE A 6 26.94 24.07 26.31
C ILE A 6 26.00 23.70 27.45
N ALA A 7 24.95 24.49 27.64
CA ALA A 7 23.85 24.17 28.54
C ALA A 7 22.92 23.14 27.88
N ALA A 8 22.81 21.96 28.47
CA ALA A 8 21.81 20.96 28.12
C ALA A 8 20.48 21.29 28.82
N ALA A 9 19.46 21.66 28.04
CA ALA A 9 18.10 21.73 28.53
C ALA A 9 17.49 20.32 28.57
N GLY A 10 17.29 19.80 29.78
CA GLY A 10 16.64 18.52 30.02
C GLY A 10 15.14 18.58 29.71
N CYS A 11 14.64 17.61 28.96
CA CYS A 11 13.20 17.37 28.84
C CYS A 11 12.72 16.65 30.11
N GLN A 12 11.87 17.33 30.89
CA GLN A 12 11.19 16.77 32.05
C GLN A 12 10.21 15.68 31.63
N GLY A 13 10.38 14.48 32.18
CA GLY A 13 9.45 13.37 32.04
C GLY A 13 8.14 13.65 32.78
N HIS A 14 7.02 13.65 32.06
CA HIS A 14 5.69 13.51 32.67
C HIS A 14 5.50 12.05 33.10
N ARG A 15 5.37 11.84 34.42
CA ARG A 15 4.88 10.59 35.00
C ARG A 15 3.39 10.47 34.68
N ALA A 16 3.03 9.52 33.82
CA ALA A 16 1.66 9.06 33.69
C ALA A 16 1.27 8.27 34.95
N GLY A 17 0.16 8.66 35.55
CA GLY A 17 -0.39 8.02 36.74
C GLY A 17 -0.99 6.64 36.43
N ASP A 18 -0.75 5.72 37.35
CA ASP A 18 -1.39 4.41 37.39
C ASP A 18 -2.90 4.56 37.65
N GLY A 19 -3.70 4.33 36.61
CA GLY A 19 -5.15 4.16 36.70
C GLY A 19 -5.53 2.71 36.32
N PRO A 20 -6.61 2.15 36.92
CA PRO A 20 -6.82 0.71 36.97
C PRO A 20 -7.10 0.08 35.60
N LEU A 21 -6.42 -1.05 35.37
CA LEU A 21 -6.60 -2.03 34.29
C LEU A 21 -8.04 -2.57 34.24
N LEU A 22 -8.93 -1.87 33.54
CA LEU A 22 -10.21 -2.41 33.07
C LEU A 22 -10.47 -1.94 31.63
N SER A 23 -9.54 -2.27 30.73
CA SER A 23 -9.88 -2.41 29.31
C SER A 23 -10.45 -3.81 29.14
N THR A 24 -11.76 -3.94 29.29
CA THR A 24 -12.53 -5.08 28.79
C THR A 24 -12.06 -5.43 27.39
N ALA A 25 -11.91 -6.72 27.11
CA ALA A 25 -11.71 -7.30 25.79
C ALA A 25 -12.92 -6.99 24.88
N ALA A 26 -13.14 -5.72 24.57
CA ALA A 26 -14.04 -5.26 23.55
C ALA A 26 -13.53 -5.83 22.23
N GLU A 27 -14.23 -6.85 21.77
CA GLU A 27 -14.22 -7.48 20.44
C GLU A 27 -13.17 -6.92 19.48
N ARG A 28 -11.92 -7.38 19.66
CA ARG A 28 -10.99 -7.40 18.55
C ARG A 28 -11.50 -8.44 17.57
N VAL A 29 -12.36 -8.02 16.65
CA VAL A 29 -12.65 -8.80 15.44
C VAL A 29 -11.34 -8.81 14.66
N ARG A 30 -10.53 -9.85 14.87
CA ARG A 30 -9.48 -10.19 13.90
C ARG A 30 -10.19 -10.26 12.56
N TYR A 31 -9.55 -9.78 11.51
CA TYR A 31 -9.85 -10.28 10.18
C TYR A 31 -9.67 -11.80 10.33
N GLN A 32 -10.77 -12.53 10.56
CA GLN A 32 -10.72 -13.96 10.41
C GLN A 32 -10.21 -14.11 8.98
N ARG A 33 -9.17 -14.93 8.79
CA ARG A 33 -8.95 -15.55 7.48
C ARG A 33 -10.31 -16.14 7.10
N GLN A 34 -11.19 -15.36 6.48
CA GLN A 34 -12.57 -15.74 6.26
C GLN A 34 -12.51 -16.66 5.07
N THR A 35 -12.34 -17.94 5.40
CA THR A 35 -12.39 -19.09 4.51
C THR A 35 -13.81 -19.40 4.03
N GLU A 36 -14.83 -18.60 4.36
CA GLU A 36 -16.21 -18.94 4.02
C GLU A 36 -17.00 -17.69 3.59
N GLY A 37 -17.17 -17.53 2.27
CA GLY A 37 -18.25 -16.71 1.69
C GLY A 37 -17.86 -15.68 0.63
N THR A 38 -16.61 -15.23 0.59
CA THR A 38 -16.08 -14.32 -0.44
C THR A 38 -14.94 -15.02 -1.15
N GLN A 39 -14.94 -15.01 -2.48
CA GLN A 39 -13.98 -15.74 -3.34
C GLN A 39 -12.62 -15.87 -2.65
N ALA A 40 -12.23 -17.10 -2.32
CA ALA A 40 -10.95 -17.38 -1.69
C ALA A 40 -9.87 -16.87 -2.63
N ILE A 41 -9.33 -15.70 -2.35
CA ILE A 41 -8.22 -15.17 -3.11
C ILE A 41 -7.09 -16.22 -2.93
N PRO A 42 -6.43 -16.68 -4.00
CA PRO A 42 -5.41 -17.70 -3.86
C PRO A 42 -4.25 -17.18 -3.02
N HIS A 43 -3.71 -18.04 -2.16
CA HIS A 43 -2.49 -17.71 -1.44
C HIS A 43 -1.31 -17.75 -2.41
N LEU A 44 -0.36 -16.82 -2.25
CA LEU A 44 0.85 -16.75 -3.07
C LEU A 44 1.60 -18.11 -3.13
N ARG A 45 1.51 -18.90 -2.05
CA ARG A 45 2.15 -20.23 -1.94
C ARG A 45 1.67 -21.20 -3.02
N GLU A 46 0.39 -21.19 -3.34
CA GLU A 46 -0.18 -22.06 -4.38
C GLU A 46 0.26 -21.58 -5.78
N ALA A 47 0.35 -20.27 -5.95
CA ALA A 47 0.68 -19.63 -7.22
C ALA A 47 2.13 -19.82 -7.68
N VAL A 48 3.09 -20.07 -6.77
CA VAL A 48 4.50 -20.26 -7.12
C VAL A 48 4.69 -21.46 -8.05
N VAL A 49 3.94 -22.55 -7.82
CA VAL A 49 4.01 -23.76 -8.64
C VAL A 49 3.49 -23.48 -10.05
N ASP A 50 2.32 -22.85 -10.14
CA ASP A 50 1.68 -22.53 -11.44
C ASP A 50 2.48 -21.50 -12.25
N ALA A 51 3.00 -20.47 -11.57
CA ALA A 51 3.85 -19.45 -12.17
C ALA A 51 5.09 -20.04 -12.85
N SER A 52 5.75 -20.98 -12.17
CA SER A 52 6.95 -21.67 -12.67
C SER A 52 6.69 -22.44 -13.96
N LEU A 53 5.47 -22.94 -14.16
CA LEU A 53 5.07 -23.68 -15.36
C LEU A 53 4.73 -22.77 -16.55
N SER A 54 4.28 -21.54 -16.29
CA SER A 54 3.85 -20.61 -17.36
C SER A 54 5.01 -20.04 -18.19
N GLY A 55 6.18 -19.84 -17.58
CA GLY A 55 7.41 -19.35 -18.22
C GLY A 55 7.35 -17.93 -18.83
N LYS A 56 6.21 -17.25 -18.77
CA LYS A 56 6.01 -15.92 -19.36
C LYS A 56 6.42 -14.82 -18.36
N PRO A 57 7.24 -13.84 -18.77
CA PRO A 57 7.45 -12.62 -18.00
C PRO A 57 6.11 -11.95 -17.67
N ALA A 58 5.95 -11.52 -16.43
CA ALA A 58 4.77 -10.77 -15.99
C ALA A 58 5.19 -9.41 -15.39
N HIS A 59 4.36 -8.39 -15.59
CA HIS A 59 4.45 -7.17 -14.80
C HIS A 59 3.82 -7.42 -13.45
N VAL A 60 4.54 -7.13 -12.36
CA VAL A 60 4.01 -7.33 -11.01
C VAL A 60 3.73 -5.99 -10.35
N ALA A 61 2.48 -5.80 -9.93
CA ALA A 61 2.06 -4.69 -9.10
C ALA A 61 1.86 -5.18 -7.66
N ILE A 62 2.50 -4.51 -6.71
CA ILE A 62 2.37 -4.77 -5.28
C ILE A 62 1.73 -3.56 -4.62
N ILE A 63 0.55 -3.76 -4.05
CA ILE A 63 -0.21 -2.71 -3.36
C ILE A 63 -0.08 -2.93 -1.87
N VAL A 64 0.70 -2.09 -1.21
CA VAL A 64 0.98 -2.18 0.22
C VAL A 64 -0.09 -1.45 0.99
N HIS A 65 -0.88 -2.15 1.79
CA HIS A 65 -1.97 -1.61 2.58
C HIS A 65 -2.94 -0.77 1.73
N PRO A 66 -3.67 -1.38 0.78
CA PRO A 66 -4.65 -0.68 -0.04
C PRO A 66 -5.67 0.04 0.85
N ALA A 67 -6.09 1.24 0.44
CA ALA A 67 -7.04 2.11 1.12
C ALA A 67 -6.74 2.38 2.61
N TYR A 68 -5.45 2.36 3.00
CA TYR A 68 -5.03 2.48 4.39
C TYR A 68 -5.70 3.65 5.14
N ALA A 69 -5.74 4.82 4.51
CA ALA A 69 -6.31 6.04 5.10
C ALA A 69 -7.80 5.94 5.47
N LEU A 70 -8.58 5.02 4.88
CA LEU A 70 -10.01 4.86 5.20
C LEU A 70 -10.27 3.98 6.41
N PHE A 71 -9.45 2.94 6.59
CA PHE A 71 -9.79 1.82 7.47
C PHE A 71 -8.88 1.72 8.68
N PHE A 72 -7.74 2.42 8.71
CA PHE A 72 -6.77 2.32 9.79
C PHE A 72 -6.70 3.63 10.59
N PRO A 73 -7.17 3.60 11.86
CA PRO A 73 -7.61 4.78 12.61
C PRO A 73 -6.50 5.65 13.18
N GLU A 74 -5.21 5.28 13.06
CA GLU A 74 -4.10 6.15 13.50
C GLU A 74 -4.05 7.47 12.71
N ASP A 75 -4.75 7.54 11.57
CA ASP A 75 -4.92 8.70 10.70
C ASP A 75 -6.38 8.74 10.20
N ASN A 76 -7.35 8.84 11.13
CA ASN A 76 -8.78 8.69 10.87
C ASN A 76 -9.30 9.67 9.79
N ALA A 77 -9.44 9.22 8.54
CA ALA A 77 -9.76 10.13 7.42
C ALA A 77 -11.06 10.92 7.59
N ARG A 78 -11.96 10.44 8.45
CA ARG A 78 -13.21 11.11 8.83
C ARG A 78 -12.99 12.43 9.59
N GLU A 79 -11.82 12.60 10.21
CA GLU A 79 -11.43 13.81 10.94
C GLU A 79 -10.81 14.86 10.03
N TYR A 80 -10.39 14.48 8.81
CA TYR A 80 -9.85 15.44 7.87
C TYR A 80 -10.96 16.26 7.22
N SER A 81 -10.71 17.55 7.07
CA SER A 81 -11.55 18.49 6.33
C SER A 81 -10.73 19.19 5.24
N GLY A 82 -11.38 20.03 4.43
CA GLY A 82 -10.68 20.90 3.47
C GLY A 82 -9.86 20.17 2.41
N GLY A 83 -8.64 20.66 2.19
CA GLY A 83 -7.66 20.12 1.25
C GLY A 83 -7.19 18.72 1.60
N ARG A 84 -7.00 18.40 2.89
CA ARG A 84 -6.60 17.05 3.35
C ARG A 84 -7.64 15.99 3.00
N ALA A 85 -8.93 16.26 3.26
CA ALA A 85 -10.02 15.35 2.88
C ALA A 85 -10.11 15.17 1.35
N ARG A 86 -9.84 16.22 0.58
CA ARG A 86 -9.81 16.15 -0.89
C ARG A 86 -8.64 15.29 -1.38
N LEU A 87 -7.45 15.44 -0.78
CA LEU A 87 -6.28 14.64 -1.11
C LEU A 87 -6.55 13.14 -0.91
N VAL A 88 -7.06 12.75 0.27
CA VAL A 88 -7.40 11.35 0.58
C VAL A 88 -8.37 10.78 -0.45
N ARG A 89 -9.46 11.52 -0.76
CA ARG A 89 -10.45 11.07 -1.76
C ARG A 89 -9.83 10.86 -3.14
N ASN A 90 -8.95 11.74 -3.58
CA ASN A 90 -8.29 11.60 -4.88
C ASN A 90 -7.34 10.39 -4.91
N GLN A 91 -6.59 10.15 -3.84
CA GLN A 91 -5.71 8.99 -3.72
C GLN A 91 -6.49 7.68 -3.76
N LEU A 92 -7.58 7.58 -2.99
CA LEU A 92 -8.45 6.41 -2.97
C LEU A 92 -9.12 6.15 -4.31
N ARG A 93 -9.59 7.21 -4.98
CA ARG A 93 -10.18 7.10 -6.32
C ARG A 93 -9.17 6.56 -7.34
N ASN A 94 -7.93 7.05 -7.27
CA ASN A 94 -6.88 6.61 -8.20
C ASN A 94 -6.43 5.18 -7.92
N GLU A 95 -6.25 4.81 -6.65
CA GLU A 95 -5.95 3.43 -6.24
C GLU A 95 -7.06 2.47 -6.68
N ALA A 96 -8.33 2.79 -6.36
CA ALA A 96 -9.49 2.00 -6.76
C ALA A 96 -9.52 1.76 -8.28
N LYS A 97 -9.37 2.83 -9.06
CA LYS A 97 -9.32 2.74 -10.53
C LYS A 97 -8.13 1.91 -11.02
N PHE A 98 -6.97 2.00 -10.37
CA PHE A 98 -5.83 1.16 -10.74
C PHE A 98 -6.10 -0.31 -10.43
N LEU A 99 -6.65 -0.62 -9.26
CA LEU A 99 -7.02 -1.99 -8.87
C LEU A 99 -8.00 -2.58 -9.88
N GLU A 100 -9.09 -1.88 -10.18
CA GLU A 100 -10.11 -2.30 -11.15
C GLU A 100 -9.51 -2.59 -12.54
N ASN A 101 -8.68 -1.67 -13.07
CA ASN A 101 -8.12 -1.82 -14.42
C ASN A 101 -7.05 -2.91 -14.53
N ASN A 102 -6.34 -3.22 -13.45
CA ASN A 102 -5.18 -4.14 -13.50
C ASN A 102 -5.49 -5.52 -12.94
N ALA A 103 -6.51 -5.67 -12.08
CA ALA A 103 -6.84 -6.97 -11.50
C ALA A 103 -7.27 -7.98 -12.58
N GLY A 104 -7.97 -7.53 -13.62
CA GLY A 104 -8.40 -8.38 -14.75
C GLY A 104 -7.40 -8.53 -15.91
N SER A 105 -6.20 -7.94 -15.83
CA SER A 105 -5.26 -7.94 -16.97
C SER A 105 -4.48 -9.25 -17.06
N ASP A 106 -4.47 -9.87 -18.25
CA ASP A 106 -3.75 -11.14 -18.51
C ASP A 106 -2.23 -11.03 -18.35
N ASN A 107 -1.67 -9.81 -18.47
CA ASN A 107 -0.23 -9.57 -18.43
C ASN A 107 0.26 -8.97 -17.10
N ALA A 108 -0.66 -8.71 -16.16
CA ALA A 108 -0.33 -8.19 -14.84
C ALA A 108 -0.63 -9.22 -13.76
N VAL A 109 0.26 -9.29 -12.78
CA VAL A 109 -0.01 -9.94 -11.50
C VAL A 109 -0.14 -8.87 -10.44
N MET A 110 -1.16 -8.99 -9.60
CA MET A 110 -1.36 -8.09 -8.48
C MET A 110 -1.13 -8.83 -7.17
N ILE A 111 -0.34 -8.22 -6.28
CA ILE A 111 -0.09 -8.74 -4.94
C ILE A 111 -0.51 -7.67 -3.95
N LEU A 112 -1.46 -7.98 -3.08
CA LEU A 112 -1.92 -7.10 -2.02
C LEU A 112 -1.18 -7.45 -0.74
N VAL A 113 -0.36 -6.53 -0.22
CA VAL A 113 0.19 -6.66 1.13
C VAL A 113 -0.85 -6.08 2.08
N LEU A 114 -1.54 -6.93 2.82
CA LEU A 114 -2.57 -6.51 3.78
C LEU A 114 -1.94 -6.28 5.15
N PRO A 115 -2.43 -5.32 5.94
CA PRO A 115 -1.95 -5.11 7.29
C PRO A 115 -2.23 -6.33 8.19
N ALA A 116 -1.22 -6.81 8.93
CA ALA A 116 -1.49 -7.79 9.99
C ALA A 116 -2.17 -7.16 11.18
N GLY A 117 -2.99 -7.96 11.86
CA GLY A 117 -3.72 -7.57 13.06
C GLY A 117 -5.22 -7.46 12.81
N SER A 118 -5.93 -6.92 13.80
CA SER A 118 -7.36 -6.65 13.72
C SER A 118 -7.58 -5.19 13.34
N ILE A 119 -8.37 -4.94 12.30
CA ILE A 119 -9.05 -3.65 12.16
C ILE A 119 -10.00 -3.55 13.35
N THR A 120 -9.87 -2.51 14.17
CA THR A 120 -10.74 -2.31 15.33
C THR A 120 -12.14 -1.93 14.85
N GLY A 121 -13.15 -2.70 15.26
CA GLY A 121 -14.55 -2.51 14.88
C GLY A 121 -14.99 -3.42 13.73
N GLN A 122 -16.06 -4.18 13.97
CA GLN A 122 -16.62 -5.14 13.01
C GLN A 122 -16.98 -4.49 11.67
N ASP A 123 -17.55 -3.29 11.70
CA ASP A 123 -17.93 -2.53 10.50
C ASP A 123 -16.74 -2.13 9.63
N ALA A 124 -15.60 -1.79 10.26
CA ALA A 124 -14.40 -1.39 9.55
C ALA A 124 -13.71 -2.59 8.90
N ALA A 125 -13.67 -3.74 9.58
CA ALA A 125 -13.18 -4.99 8.99
C ALA A 125 -14.06 -5.46 7.82
N ALA A 126 -15.39 -5.47 8.00
CA ALA A 126 -16.33 -5.82 6.94
C ALA A 126 -16.27 -4.83 5.77
N GLY A 127 -16.17 -3.54 6.05
CA GLY A 127 -16.02 -2.49 5.05
C GLY A 127 -14.74 -2.62 4.23
N TYR A 128 -13.64 -3.03 4.87
CA TYR A 128 -12.36 -3.25 4.18
C TYR A 128 -12.41 -4.45 3.24
N GLY A 129 -12.92 -5.59 3.71
CA GLY A 129 -13.14 -6.76 2.86
C GLY A 129 -14.08 -6.45 1.70
N ALA A 130 -15.18 -5.73 1.95
CA ALA A 130 -16.11 -5.29 0.90
C ALA A 130 -15.46 -4.34 -0.11
N TYR A 131 -14.58 -3.44 0.32
CA TYR A 131 -13.80 -2.59 -0.57
C TYR A 131 -12.93 -3.44 -1.51
N LEU A 132 -12.11 -4.33 -0.96
CA LEU A 132 -11.21 -5.18 -1.75
C LEU A 132 -11.99 -6.03 -2.74
N ASN A 133 -12.99 -6.77 -2.27
CA ASN A 133 -13.82 -7.62 -3.12
C ASN A 133 -14.48 -6.86 -4.27
N ARG A 134 -14.92 -5.61 -4.03
CA ARG A 134 -15.48 -4.77 -5.10
C ARG A 134 -14.42 -4.39 -6.13
N GLN A 135 -13.20 -4.07 -5.72
CA GLN A 135 -12.14 -3.62 -6.64
C GLN A 135 -11.51 -4.75 -7.45
N ILE A 136 -11.53 -5.98 -6.93
CA ILE A 136 -10.84 -7.13 -7.54
C ILE A 136 -11.79 -8.23 -8.03
N ASN A 137 -13.10 -8.00 -8.04
CA ASN A 137 -14.10 -9.03 -8.31
C ASN A 137 -13.82 -9.75 -9.65
N GLY A 138 -13.70 -11.08 -9.61
CA GLY A 138 -13.46 -11.90 -10.80
C GLY A 138 -12.03 -11.92 -11.33
N ALA A 139 -11.08 -11.28 -10.64
CA ALA A 139 -9.68 -11.25 -11.04
C ALA A 139 -8.95 -12.54 -10.63
N GLY A 140 -8.57 -13.36 -11.62
CA GLY A 140 -7.86 -14.63 -11.39
C GLY A 140 -6.38 -14.49 -10.98
N ARG A 141 -5.82 -13.28 -10.96
CA ARG A 141 -4.37 -13.04 -10.79
C ARG A 141 -4.03 -12.06 -9.65
N VAL A 142 -4.90 -12.02 -8.64
CA VAL A 142 -4.67 -11.25 -7.41
C VAL A 142 -4.28 -12.21 -6.31
N PHE A 143 -3.16 -11.94 -5.65
CA PHE A 143 -2.67 -12.68 -4.48
C PHE A 143 -2.61 -11.75 -3.28
N TYR A 144 -2.56 -12.30 -2.07
CA TYR A 144 -2.32 -11.51 -0.87
C TYR A 144 -1.29 -12.16 0.05
N VAL A 145 -0.61 -11.29 0.78
CA VAL A 145 0.29 -11.61 1.89
C VAL A 145 -0.01 -10.62 3.02
N TYR A 146 0.43 -10.92 4.24
CA TYR A 146 0.23 -10.02 5.38
C TYR A 146 1.55 -9.38 5.78
N SER A 147 1.53 -8.08 6.11
CA SER A 147 2.67 -7.44 6.76
C SER A 147 2.84 -7.92 8.20
N GLU A 148 3.89 -7.52 8.90
CA GLU A 148 4.12 -7.89 10.30
C GLU A 148 3.22 -7.11 11.27
N SER A 149 2.78 -5.91 10.88
CA SER A 149 1.92 -5.06 11.69
C SER A 149 0.98 -4.20 10.84
N THR A 150 0.06 -3.48 11.49
CA THR A 150 -0.81 -2.50 10.83
C THR A 150 -0.06 -1.27 10.34
N THR A 151 1.08 -0.91 10.92
CA THR A 151 1.73 0.39 10.70
C THR A 151 2.99 0.31 9.83
N ASN A 152 3.47 -0.90 9.54
CA ASN A 152 4.60 -1.14 8.65
C ASN A 152 4.22 -2.05 7.48
N GLY A 153 4.92 -1.89 6.35
CA GLY A 153 4.71 -2.74 5.18
C GLY A 153 5.62 -3.96 5.13
N ALA A 154 6.54 -4.13 6.09
CA ALA A 154 7.41 -5.29 6.16
C ALA A 154 6.60 -6.59 6.25
N LEU A 155 7.07 -7.65 5.60
CA LEU A 155 6.53 -9.00 5.69
C LEU A 155 7.33 -9.82 6.69
N ALA A 156 6.73 -10.87 7.24
CA ALA A 156 7.50 -11.91 7.91
C ALA A 156 8.55 -12.49 6.93
N GLN A 157 9.72 -12.90 7.44
CA GLN A 157 10.82 -13.36 6.61
C GLN A 157 10.42 -14.50 5.65
N GLU A 158 9.61 -15.46 6.13
CA GLU A 158 9.12 -16.58 5.31
C GLU A 158 8.24 -16.12 4.13
N ASP A 159 7.36 -15.15 4.37
CA ASP A 159 6.48 -14.58 3.33
C ASP A 159 7.27 -13.74 2.33
N MET A 160 8.31 -13.02 2.78
CA MET A 160 9.21 -12.29 1.88
C MET A 160 10.02 -13.24 0.98
N LEU A 161 10.51 -14.36 1.54
CA LEU A 161 11.20 -15.39 0.74
C LEU A 161 10.25 -16.01 -0.28
N LEU A 162 9.01 -16.26 0.09
CA LEU A 162 7.99 -16.77 -0.83
C LEU A 162 7.67 -15.77 -1.94
N LEU A 163 7.53 -14.49 -1.60
CA LEU A 163 7.36 -13.41 -2.58
C LEU A 163 8.53 -13.35 -3.55
N TYR A 164 9.75 -13.40 -3.05
CA TYR A 164 10.95 -13.42 -3.88
C TYR A 164 10.96 -14.61 -4.85
N GLN A 165 10.66 -15.82 -4.35
CA GLN A 165 10.55 -17.03 -5.19
C GLN A 165 9.49 -16.86 -6.28
N TYR A 166 8.33 -16.30 -5.91
CA TYR A 166 7.27 -16.00 -6.86
C TYR A 166 7.75 -15.04 -7.96
N LEU A 167 8.32 -13.89 -7.58
CA LEU A 167 8.82 -12.87 -8.52
C LEU A 167 9.86 -13.45 -9.50
N ASN A 168 10.75 -14.32 -9.02
CA ASN A 168 11.70 -15.04 -9.86
C ASN A 168 11.00 -16.04 -10.81
N SER A 169 10.00 -16.78 -10.32
CA SER A 169 9.27 -17.77 -11.12
C SER A 169 8.53 -17.15 -12.30
N VAL A 170 7.92 -15.97 -12.10
CA VAL A 170 7.26 -15.20 -13.18
C VAL A 170 8.23 -14.34 -13.98
N ARG A 171 9.54 -14.42 -13.71
CA ARG A 171 10.60 -13.63 -14.37
C ARG A 171 10.24 -12.14 -14.44
N SER A 172 9.80 -11.58 -13.32
CA SER A 172 9.35 -10.19 -13.25
C SER A 172 10.49 -9.23 -13.59
N GLU A 173 10.37 -8.52 -14.72
CA GLU A 173 11.34 -7.49 -15.11
C GLU A 173 11.17 -6.19 -14.31
N LYS A 174 9.94 -5.89 -13.89
CA LYS A 174 9.57 -4.68 -13.16
C LYS A 174 8.57 -5.00 -12.07
N VAL A 175 8.90 -4.58 -10.85
CA VAL A 175 8.03 -4.65 -9.68
C VAL A 175 7.57 -3.23 -9.35
N MET A 176 6.28 -3.00 -9.44
CA MET A 176 5.64 -1.71 -9.21
C MET A 176 5.03 -1.71 -7.81
N ILE A 177 5.30 -0.68 -7.00
CA ILE A 177 4.84 -0.56 -5.61
C ILE A 177 3.93 0.66 -5.48
N GLY A 178 2.81 0.49 -4.78
CA GLY A 178 1.92 1.57 -4.36
C GLY A 178 1.15 1.24 -3.08
N GLY A 179 0.03 1.92 -2.86
CA GLY A 179 -0.88 1.73 -1.72
C GLY A 179 -0.74 2.81 -0.64
N GLY A 180 -0.66 2.36 0.61
CA GLY A 180 -0.55 3.12 1.86
C GLY A 180 0.61 4.11 1.93
N PHE A 181 0.88 4.66 3.11
CA PHE A 181 1.65 5.90 3.18
C PHE A 181 3.14 5.76 2.79
N VAL A 182 3.56 6.64 1.88
CA VAL A 182 4.95 6.86 1.49
C VAL A 182 5.76 7.35 2.70
N GLY A 183 6.97 6.84 2.86
CA GLY A 183 7.82 7.12 4.04
C GLY A 183 7.41 6.36 5.31
N ARG A 184 6.42 5.46 5.20
CA ARG A 184 5.98 4.57 6.28
C ARG A 184 5.90 3.13 5.76
N CYS A 185 4.69 2.71 5.37
CA CYS A 185 4.40 1.34 4.97
C CYS A 185 5.15 0.96 3.69
N GLN A 186 5.09 1.80 2.65
CA GLN A 186 5.78 1.53 1.38
C GLN A 186 7.29 1.51 1.52
N GLU A 187 7.86 2.39 2.34
CA GLU A 187 9.32 2.48 2.50
C GLU A 187 9.88 1.24 3.22
N SER A 188 9.21 0.81 4.28
CA SER A 188 9.57 -0.42 5.01
C SER A 188 9.52 -1.65 4.10
N PHE A 189 8.45 -1.77 3.30
CA PHE A 189 8.33 -2.85 2.32
C PHE A 189 9.42 -2.77 1.24
N PHE A 190 9.64 -1.58 0.65
CA PHE A 190 10.67 -1.36 -0.38
C PHE A 190 12.06 -1.76 0.11
N LYS A 191 12.47 -1.27 1.30
CA LYS A 191 13.78 -1.57 1.88
C LYS A 191 13.98 -3.06 2.08
N GLN A 192 12.95 -3.77 2.56
CA GLN A 192 13.02 -5.21 2.74
C GLN A 192 13.07 -5.94 1.38
N LEU A 193 12.23 -5.58 0.41
CA LEU A 193 12.24 -6.21 -0.91
C LEU A 193 13.59 -6.01 -1.63
N ALA A 194 14.19 -4.82 -1.48
CA ALA A 194 15.48 -4.47 -2.07
C ALA A 194 16.67 -5.29 -1.54
N THR A 195 16.51 -6.05 -0.44
CA THR A 195 17.53 -7.01 0.01
C THR A 195 17.52 -8.31 -0.80
N TYR A 196 16.44 -8.59 -1.54
CA TYR A 196 16.25 -9.82 -2.32
C TYR A 196 16.17 -9.55 -3.82
N VAL A 197 15.56 -8.44 -4.22
CA VAL A 197 15.36 -8.03 -5.61
C VAL A 197 16.25 -6.84 -5.92
N LYS A 198 16.82 -6.81 -7.12
CA LYS A 198 17.68 -5.71 -7.59
C LYS A 198 16.94 -4.37 -7.50
N PRO A 199 17.48 -3.34 -6.83
CA PRO A 199 16.78 -2.06 -6.68
C PRO A 199 16.35 -1.43 -8.01
N GLU A 200 17.10 -1.66 -9.10
CA GLU A 200 16.83 -1.11 -10.43
C GLU A 200 15.54 -1.65 -11.07
N SER A 201 15.02 -2.79 -10.60
CA SER A 201 13.76 -3.37 -11.07
C SER A 201 12.56 -3.04 -10.18
N ILE A 202 12.77 -2.30 -9.08
CA ILE A 202 11.71 -1.94 -8.13
C ILE A 202 11.36 -0.46 -8.29
N PHE A 203 10.08 -0.17 -8.53
CA PHE A 203 9.58 1.18 -8.80
C PHE A 203 8.43 1.54 -7.87
N ILE A 204 8.48 2.71 -7.24
CA ILE A 204 7.30 3.31 -6.61
C ILE A 204 6.50 4.05 -7.68
N ILE A 205 5.18 3.85 -7.68
CA ILE A 205 4.24 4.44 -8.65
C ILE A 205 3.46 5.57 -7.97
N PRO A 206 3.73 6.85 -8.31
CA PRO A 206 3.08 8.01 -7.69
C PRO A 206 1.56 7.98 -7.81
N GLU A 207 1.03 7.47 -8.91
CA GLU A 207 -0.40 7.48 -9.24
C GLU A 207 -1.24 6.69 -8.23
N ILE A 208 -0.64 5.68 -7.62
CA ILE A 208 -1.26 4.79 -6.62
C ILE A 208 -0.61 4.89 -5.25
N SER A 209 0.27 5.89 -5.03
CA SER A 209 0.94 6.08 -3.76
C SER A 209 0.22 7.09 -2.88
N SER A 210 0.01 6.72 -1.62
CA SER A 210 -0.66 7.59 -0.66
C SER A 210 0.32 8.45 0.13
N ILE A 211 -0.10 9.68 0.38
CA ILE A 211 0.55 10.67 1.23
C ILE A 211 -0.28 10.74 2.50
N SER A 212 0.34 10.55 3.68
CA SER A 212 -0.40 10.76 4.93
C SER A 212 -0.83 12.21 5.02
N PRO A 213 -2.12 12.50 5.28
CA PRO A 213 -2.59 13.88 5.42
C PRO A 213 -1.93 14.62 6.59
N ALA A 214 -1.38 13.90 7.57
CA ALA A 214 -0.59 14.46 8.67
C ALA A 214 0.75 15.05 8.20
N ASP A 215 1.28 14.58 7.07
CA ASP A 215 2.58 14.98 6.53
C ASP A 215 2.54 16.24 5.63
N VAL A 216 1.36 16.81 5.43
CA VAL A 216 1.16 17.99 4.56
C VAL A 216 0.22 19.02 5.20
N SER A 217 0.43 20.29 4.87
CA SER A 217 -0.52 21.36 5.25
C SER A 217 -1.82 21.27 4.43
N ASP A 218 -2.91 21.91 4.88
CA ASP A 218 -4.18 21.90 4.12
C ASP A 218 -4.05 22.55 2.74
N SER A 219 -3.30 23.65 2.65
CA SER A 219 -3.07 24.36 1.39
C SER A 219 -2.24 23.52 0.41
N GLU A 220 -1.20 22.84 0.91
CA GLU A 220 -0.40 21.91 0.13
C GLU A 220 -1.23 20.70 -0.34
N ALA A 221 -2.00 20.08 0.56
CA ALA A 221 -2.90 18.99 0.22
C ALA A 221 -3.91 19.38 -0.87
N ARG A 222 -4.49 20.59 -0.76
CA ARG A 222 -5.39 21.15 -1.78
C ARG A 222 -4.71 21.34 -3.13
N ARG A 223 -3.47 21.84 -3.12
CA ARG A 223 -2.66 22.02 -4.34
C ARG A 223 -2.38 20.67 -5.00
N ILE A 224 -1.88 19.69 -4.23
CA ILE A 224 -1.60 18.33 -4.72
C ILE A 224 -2.87 17.71 -5.30
N ALA A 225 -3.99 17.74 -4.57
CA ALA A 225 -5.24 17.17 -5.03
C ALA A 225 -5.74 17.82 -6.34
N THR A 226 -5.60 19.15 -6.48
CA THR A 226 -5.99 19.87 -7.69
C THR A 226 -5.14 19.48 -8.91
N LEU A 227 -3.85 19.21 -8.71
CA LEU A 227 -2.95 18.74 -9.78
C LEU A 227 -3.24 17.28 -10.14
N MET A 228 -3.52 16.42 -9.15
CA MET A 228 -3.95 15.03 -9.40
C MET A 228 -5.23 14.96 -10.22
N ASP A 229 -6.21 15.86 -10.01
CA ASP A 229 -7.42 15.93 -10.83
C ASP A 229 -7.12 16.23 -12.31
N ARG A 230 -5.98 16.87 -12.59
CA ARG A 230 -5.47 17.15 -13.93
C ARG A 230 -4.51 16.06 -14.43
N HIS A 231 -4.42 14.93 -13.73
CA HIS A 231 -3.48 13.85 -13.98
C HIS A 231 -2.00 14.29 -13.90
N ASP A 232 -1.72 15.35 -13.14
CA ASP A 232 -0.36 15.77 -12.82
C ASP A 232 0.04 15.22 -11.45
N PHE A 233 0.92 14.22 -11.47
CA PHE A 233 1.42 13.51 -10.29
C PHE A 233 2.83 13.96 -9.86
N GLU A 234 3.41 14.99 -10.49
CA GLU A 234 4.72 15.50 -10.10
C GLU A 234 4.83 15.94 -8.63
N PRO A 235 3.80 16.53 -8.00
CA PRO A 235 3.84 16.80 -6.57
C PRO A 235 3.98 15.53 -5.73
N VAL A 236 3.35 14.42 -6.14
CA VAL A 236 3.44 13.14 -5.45
C VAL A 236 4.82 12.52 -5.68
N ARG A 237 5.34 12.55 -6.92
CA ARG A 237 6.72 12.13 -7.25
C ARG A 237 7.75 12.87 -6.39
N THR A 238 7.59 14.19 -6.26
CA THR A 238 8.45 15.04 -5.43
C THR A 238 8.36 14.64 -3.96
N PHE A 239 7.15 14.38 -3.46
CA PHE A 239 6.94 13.91 -2.09
C PHE A 239 7.61 12.55 -1.84
N VAL A 240 7.48 11.60 -2.76
CA VAL A 240 8.16 10.29 -2.70
C VAL A 240 9.66 10.49 -2.58
N ARG A 241 10.28 11.21 -3.52
CA ARG A 241 11.73 11.46 -3.50
C ARG A 241 12.19 12.11 -2.20
N LYS A 242 11.42 13.07 -1.68
CA LYS A 242 11.73 13.74 -0.42
C LYS A 242 11.65 12.80 0.78
N LYS A 243 10.62 11.94 0.85
CA LYS A 243 10.38 11.08 2.02
C LYS A 243 11.26 9.84 2.07
N THR A 244 11.79 9.41 0.93
CA THR A 244 12.61 8.21 0.83
C THR A 244 14.07 8.52 0.51
N ASP A 245 14.50 9.77 0.70
CA ASP A 245 15.83 10.28 0.37
C ASP A 245 16.31 9.94 -1.06
N GLY A 246 15.36 9.87 -2.00
CA GLY A 246 15.62 9.51 -3.40
C GLY A 246 16.01 8.05 -3.64
N SER A 247 15.96 7.19 -2.62
CA SER A 247 16.39 5.78 -2.69
C SER A 247 15.64 4.91 -3.74
N PRO A 248 14.31 4.97 -3.86
CA PRO A 248 13.57 4.16 -4.81
C PRO A 248 13.51 4.80 -6.19
N ASN A 249 13.51 3.96 -7.23
CA ASN A 249 13.15 4.40 -8.58
C ASN A 249 11.68 4.81 -8.61
N VAL A 250 11.35 5.83 -9.40
CA VAL A 250 9.98 6.32 -9.53
C VAL A 250 9.54 6.27 -10.99
N LEU A 251 8.55 5.41 -11.26
CA LEU A 251 7.97 5.24 -12.58
C LEU A 251 6.55 5.80 -12.56
N SER A 252 6.20 6.59 -13.57
CA SER A 252 4.80 6.97 -13.77
C SER A 252 4.11 5.89 -14.58
N PHE A 253 2.89 5.56 -14.20
CA PHE A 253 2.06 4.67 -14.99
C PHE A 253 1.55 5.40 -16.23
N SER A 254 2.07 5.08 -17.43
CA SER A 254 1.49 5.62 -18.66
C SER A 254 0.28 4.78 -19.04
N ARG A 255 -0.81 5.43 -19.45
CA ARG A 255 -2.02 4.75 -19.93
C ARG A 255 -1.76 3.88 -21.16
N SER A 256 -0.68 4.13 -21.89
CA SER A 256 -0.19 3.32 -23.01
C SER A 256 0.43 1.98 -22.60
N ASP A 257 0.74 1.79 -21.32
CA ASP A 257 1.38 0.57 -20.80
C ASP A 257 0.34 -0.52 -20.44
N VAL A 258 -0.95 -0.18 -20.48
CA VAL A 258 -2.05 -1.15 -20.48
C VAL A 258 -2.32 -1.50 -21.94
N PRO A 259 -2.22 -2.78 -22.37
CA PRO A 259 -2.58 -3.18 -23.71
C PRO A 259 -3.98 -2.63 -24.01
N ALA A 260 -4.11 -1.87 -25.10
CA ALA A 260 -5.39 -1.30 -25.50
C ALA A 260 -6.44 -2.41 -25.47
N GLU A 261 -7.55 -2.19 -24.75
CA GLU A 261 -8.70 -3.09 -24.78
C GLU A 261 -8.98 -3.45 -26.25
N SER A 262 -8.81 -4.72 -26.58
CA SER A 262 -9.33 -5.26 -27.83
C SER A 262 -10.83 -5.02 -27.75
N ASN A 263 -11.33 -4.00 -28.45
CA ASN A 263 -12.76 -3.71 -28.53
C ASN A 263 -13.49 -5.05 -28.71
N PRO A 264 -14.41 -5.44 -27.81
CA PRO A 264 -15.21 -6.61 -28.05
C PRO A 264 -15.95 -6.36 -29.36
N VAL A 265 -15.61 -7.14 -30.38
CA VAL A 265 -16.37 -7.21 -31.61
C VAL A 265 -17.75 -7.67 -31.18
N LEU A 266 -18.71 -6.75 -31.16
CA LEU A 266 -20.12 -7.08 -31.04
C LEU A 266 -20.44 -8.03 -32.20
N GLN A 267 -20.62 -9.31 -31.89
CA GLN A 267 -21.24 -10.30 -32.77
C GLN A 267 -22.73 -10.37 -32.48
#